data_AF-A0A1C5N2R1-F1
#
_entry.id   AF-A0A1C5N2R1-F1
#
_cell.length_a   1.000
_cell.length_b   1.000
_cell.length_c   1.000
_cell.angle_alpha   90.00
_cell.angle_beta   90.00
_cell.angle_gamma   90.00
#
_symmetry.space_group_name_H-M   'P 1'
#
loop_
_entity.id
_entity.type
_entity.pdbx_description
1 polymer ?
#
loop_
_entity_poly.entity_id
_entity_poly.type
_entity_poly.pdbx_seq_one_letter_code
_entity_poly.pdbx_strand_id
1 'polypeptide(L)' 'MPKLNPPTDDWEDDESLCVWDAADIWMSSGYDEDYMFGYTEEELKKALNM' A
#
# COMPACT_ATOMS: atom_id res chain seq x y z
N MET A 1 -9.42 -36.62 12.31
CA MET A 1 -8.75 -35.32 12.18
C MET A 1 -9.17 -34.72 10.85
N PRO A 2 -9.86 -33.57 10.83
CA PRO A 2 -10.19 -32.91 9.57
C PRO A 2 -8.88 -32.54 8.88
N LYS A 3 -8.78 -32.84 7.58
CA LYS A 3 -7.63 -32.44 6.77
C LYS A 3 -7.70 -30.92 6.67
N LEU A 4 -6.80 -30.23 7.35
CA LEU A 4 -6.54 -28.81 7.08
C LEU A 4 -6.13 -28.76 5.61
N ASN A 5 -6.92 -28.08 4.77
CA ASN A 5 -6.51 -27.83 3.40
C ASN A 5 -5.14 -27.15 3.45
N PRO A 6 -4.19 -27.50 2.56
CA PRO A 6 -2.94 -26.76 2.50
C PRO A 6 -3.29 -25.29 2.31
N PRO A 7 -2.59 -24.35 2.97
CA PRO A 7 -2.77 -22.94 2.66
C PRO A 7 -2.53 -22.82 1.15
N THR A 8 -3.59 -22.53 0.40
CA THR A 8 -3.43 -22.08 -0.97
C THR A 8 -2.63 -20.80 -0.84
N ASP A 9 -1.46 -20.82 -1.47
CA ASP A 9 -0.49 -19.74 -1.56
C ASP A 9 -1.08 -18.58 -2.37
N ASP A 10 -2.14 -17.98 -1.82
CA ASP A 10 -2.94 -16.89 -2.39
C ASP A 10 -3.14 -15.78 -1.34
N TRP A 11 -2.24 -15.76 -0.33
CA TRP A 11 -2.18 -14.76 0.74
C TRP A 11 -1.05 -13.73 0.50
N GLU A 12 -0.42 -13.73 -0.68
CA GLU A 12 0.77 -12.91 -0.94
C GLU A 12 0.48 -11.48 -1.43
N ASP A 13 -0.77 -11.02 -1.56
CA ASP A 13 -1.03 -9.73 -2.21
C ASP A 13 -2.17 -8.89 -1.62
N ASP A 14 -2.31 -8.85 -0.29
CA ASP A 14 -3.30 -7.98 0.38
C ASP A 14 -2.69 -7.05 1.46
N GLU A 15 -1.36 -7.08 1.64
CA GLU A 15 -0.63 -6.11 2.52
C GLU A 15 0.05 -4.99 1.71
N SER A 16 -0.17 -4.92 0.39
CA SER A 16 0.33 -3.82 -0.44
C SER A 16 -0.64 -2.64 -0.37
N LEU A 17 -0.21 -1.54 0.25
CA LEU A 17 -0.95 -0.27 0.25
C LEU A 17 -1.06 0.23 -1.19
N CYS A 18 -2.28 0.48 -1.67
CA CYS A 18 -2.45 1.05 -2.99
C CYS A 18 -1.95 2.51 -3.03
N VAL A 19 -1.61 3.00 -4.22
CA VAL A 19 -1.06 4.37 -4.38
C VAL A 19 -1.98 5.46 -3.82
N TRP A 20 -3.30 5.27 -3.85
CA TRP A 20 -4.26 6.24 -3.33
C TRP A 20 -4.23 6.29 -1.80
N ASP A 21 -4.24 5.14 -1.15
CA ASP A 21 -4.15 5.04 0.32
C ASP A 21 -2.78 5.50 0.82
N ALA A 22 -1.71 5.10 0.11
CA ALA A 22 -0.36 5.58 0.38
C ALA A 22 -0.28 7.11 0.27
N ALA A 23 -0.91 7.70 -0.75
CA ALA A 23 -0.92 9.14 -0.97
C ALA A 23 -1.72 9.91 0.10
N ASP A 24 -2.87 9.37 0.53
CA ASP A 24 -3.67 9.96 1.61
C ASP A 24 -2.92 9.94 2.96
N ILE A 25 -2.21 8.85 3.26
CA ILE A 25 -1.37 8.76 4.46
C ILE A 25 -0.19 9.72 4.32
N TRP A 26 0.50 9.73 3.19
CA TRP A 26 1.63 10.62 2.91
C TRP A 26 1.25 12.11 3.07
N MET A 27 0.10 12.51 2.51
CA MET A 27 -0.45 13.86 2.68
C MET A 27 -0.73 14.18 4.15
N SER A 28 -1.32 13.23 4.88
CA SER A 28 -1.65 13.38 6.31
C SER A 28 -0.40 13.43 7.20
N SER A 29 0.69 12.78 6.78
CA SER A 29 2.00 12.82 7.43
C SER A 29 2.80 14.08 7.09
N GLY A 30 2.28 14.98 6.26
CA GLY A 30 2.96 16.22 5.88
C GLY A 30 3.97 16.06 4.74
N TYR A 31 3.73 15.10 3.84
CA TYR A 31 4.59 14.79 2.69
C TYR A 31 5.96 14.23 3.07
N ASP A 32 6.02 13.48 4.17
CA ASP A 32 7.24 12.87 4.70
C ASP A 32 7.70 11.68 3.83
N GLU A 33 8.99 11.63 3.51
CA GLU A 33 9.61 10.60 2.65
C GLU A 33 9.50 9.18 3.23
N ASP A 34 9.45 9.06 4.56
CA ASP A 34 9.29 7.78 5.25
C ASP A 34 7.90 7.15 5.02
N TYR A 35 6.93 7.96 4.58
CA TYR A 35 5.55 7.55 4.31
C TYR A 35 5.26 7.48 2.81
N MET A 36 6.29 7.29 1.97
CA MET A 36 6.10 7.09 0.53
C MET A 36 5.67 5.66 0.18
N PHE A 37 5.75 4.70 1.13
CA PHE A 37 5.30 3.31 0.96
C PHE A 37 5.85 2.60 -0.29
N GLY A 38 7.04 2.99 -0.76
CA GLY A 38 7.67 2.46 -1.95
C GLY A 38 7.25 3.12 -3.27
N TYR A 39 6.37 4.11 -3.23
CA TYR A 39 6.02 4.96 -4.37
C TYR A 39 6.93 6.18 -4.46
N THR A 40 6.93 6.81 -5.63
CA THR A 40 7.61 8.10 -5.84
C THR A 40 6.72 9.28 -5.46
N GLU A 41 7.35 10.42 -5.15
CA GLU A 41 6.63 11.66 -4.85
C GLU A 41 5.66 12.06 -5.98
N GLU A 42 6.06 11.83 -7.24
CA GLU A 42 5.19 12.10 -8.39
C GLU A 42 3.98 11.17 -8.47
N GLU A 43 4.14 9.88 -8.14
CA GLU A 43 3.02 8.93 -8.11
C GLU A 43 2.00 9.30 -7.03
N LEU A 44 2.48 9.70 -5.85
CA LEU A 44 1.63 10.13 -4.75
C LEU A 44 0.95 11.47 -5.06
N LYS A 45 1.65 12.45 -5.64
CA LYS A 45 1.04 13.71 -6.11
C LYS A 45 -0.01 13.47 -7.19
N LYS A 46 0.29 12.59 -8.16
CA LYS A 46 -0.66 12.20 -9.19
C LYS A 46 -1.90 11.52 -8.61
N ALA A 47 -1.74 10.72 -7.56
CA ALA A 47 -2.85 10.12 -6.81
C ALA A 47 -3.64 11.17 -6.00
N LEU A 48 -2.99 12.18 -5.44
CA LEU A 48 -3.67 13.35 -4.83
C LEU A 48 -4.29 14.29 -5.86
N ASN A 49 -4.07 14.04 -7.16
CA ASN A 49 -4.50 14.89 -8.26
C ASN A 49 -3.93 16.33 -8.15
N MET A 50 -2.67 16.43 -7.70
CA MET A 50 -1.89 17.65 -7.46
C MET A 50 -0.75 17.85 -8.47
#